data_AF-A0A964IXQ2-F1
#
_entry.id   AF-A0A964IXQ2-F1
#
_cell.length_a   1.000
_cell.length_b   1.000
_cell.length_c   1.000
_cell.angle_alpha   90.00
_cell.angle_beta   90.00
_cell.angle_gamma   90.00
#
_symmetry.space_group_name_H-M   'P 1'
#
loop_
_entity.id
_entity.type
_entity.pdbx_description
1 polymer ?
#
loop_
_entity_poly.entity_id
_entity_poly.type
_entity_poly.pdbx_seq_one_letter_code
_entity_poly.pdbx_strand_id
1 'polypeptide(L)' 'MSDPARTSGNGQLFLEAVLWIVPTGSLWRDFSASFGNWNGVLKRRRDWLNVSIFQQLFDVVSEGPTWE' A
#
# COMPACT_ATOMS: atom_id res chain seq x y z
N MET A 1 -6.77 26.94 -8.93
CA MET A 1 -5.69 26.56 -8.00
C MET A 1 -6.21 25.35 -7.24
N SER A 2 -5.82 24.14 -7.66
CA SER A 2 -6.34 22.88 -7.09
C SER A 2 -5.39 22.38 -6.02
N ASP A 3 -5.90 22.20 -4.80
CA ASP A 3 -5.14 21.67 -3.67
C ASP A 3 -4.62 20.24 -3.92
N PRO A 4 -3.32 19.96 -3.70
CA PRO A 4 -2.74 18.63 -3.86
C PRO A 4 -2.98 17.69 -2.66
N ALA A 5 -3.71 18.13 -1.62
CA ALA A 5 -3.80 17.40 -0.35
C ALA A 5 -4.91 16.32 -0.27
N ARG A 6 -5.69 16.07 -1.33
CA ARG A 6 -6.83 15.13 -1.29
C ARG A 6 -6.55 13.77 -1.95
N THR A 7 -5.35 13.22 -1.74
CA THR A 7 -5.00 11.85 -2.16
C THR A 7 -4.15 11.10 -1.12
N SER A 8 -4.02 11.58 0.11
CA SER A 8 -3.25 10.88 1.16
C SER A 8 -4.02 9.70 1.79
N GLY A 9 -5.35 9.78 1.91
CA GLY A 9 -6.16 8.75 2.57
C GLY A 9 -6.18 7.40 1.84
N ASN A 10 -6.26 7.39 0.51
CA ASN A 10 -6.39 6.14 -0.25
C ASN A 10 -5.06 5.39 -0.42
N GLY A 11 -3.93 6.10 -0.44
CA GLY A 11 -2.60 5.52 -0.59
C GLY A 11 -2.09 4.91 0.71
N GLN A 12 -2.24 5.65 1.82
CA GLN A 12 -1.82 5.18 3.14
C GLN A 12 -2.67 3.99 3.61
N LEU A 13 -4.00 4.05 3.48
CA LEU A 13 -4.88 2.92 3.78
C LEU A 13 -4.59 1.70 2.91
N PHE A 14 -4.16 1.90 1.65
CA PHE A 14 -3.76 0.79 0.78
C PHE A 14 -2.43 0.17 1.22
N LEU A 15 -1.43 0.98 1.56
CA LEU A 15 -0.14 0.48 2.06
C LEU A 15 -0.32 -0.24 3.39
N GLU A 16 -1.10 0.34 4.30
CA GLU A 16 -1.51 -0.31 5.55
C GLU A 16 -2.22 -1.63 5.24
N ALA A 17 -3.14 -1.65 4.27
CA ALA A 17 -3.80 -2.87 3.85
C ALA A 17 -2.83 -3.95 3.38
N VAL A 18 -1.85 -3.59 2.54
CA VAL A 18 -0.84 -4.52 2.04
C VAL A 18 0.09 -4.99 3.16
N LEU A 19 0.51 -4.10 4.06
CA LEU A 19 1.39 -4.41 5.19
C LEU A 19 0.73 -5.30 6.23
N TRP A 20 -0.60 -5.26 6.37
CA TRP A 20 -1.32 -6.22 7.21
C TRP A 20 -1.37 -7.63 6.60
N ILE A 21 -1.38 -7.75 5.27
CA ILE A 21 -1.51 -9.03 4.56
C ILE A 21 -0.20 -9.81 4.54
N VAL A 22 0.91 -9.13 4.27
CA VAL A 22 2.22 -9.77 3.99
C VAL A 22 2.78 -10.57 5.18
N PRO A 23 2.76 -10.08 6.43
CA PRO A 23 3.36 -10.79 7.56
C PRO A 23 2.37 -11.73 8.27
N THR A 24 1.07 -11.42 8.28
CA THR A 24 0.13 -12.11 9.18
C THR A 24 -0.41 -13.40 8.60
N GLY A 25 -0.44 -13.55 7.27
CA GLY A 25 -1.11 -14.69 6.61
C GLY A 25 -2.60 -14.85 7.02
N SER A 26 -3.16 -13.84 7.69
CA SER A 26 -4.44 -13.90 8.37
C SER A 26 -5.56 -14.24 7.40
N LEU A 27 -6.55 -14.99 7.91
CA LEU A 27 -7.75 -15.34 7.18
C LEU A 27 -8.41 -14.07 6.65
N TRP A 28 -8.59 -14.02 5.34
CA TRP A 28 -8.98 -12.85 4.55
C TRP A 28 -10.38 -12.32 4.92
N ARG A 29 -11.08 -12.99 5.86
CA ARG A 29 -12.45 -12.73 6.30
C ARG A 29 -12.56 -11.66 7.39
N ASP A 30 -11.59 -11.56 8.30
CA ASP A 30 -11.68 -10.60 9.41
C ASP A 30 -11.19 -9.20 9.00
N PHE A 31 -10.54 -9.10 7.84
CA PHE A 31 -9.87 -7.89 7.36
C PHE A 31 -10.76 -6.96 6.52
N SER A 32 -11.92 -7.43 6.02
CA SER A 32 -12.58 -6.75 4.90
C SER A 32 -13.46 -5.55 5.27
N ALA A 33 -13.84 -5.36 6.54
CA ALA A 33 -14.78 -4.30 6.91
C ALA A 33 -14.13 -2.91 6.93
N SER A 34 -12.86 -2.82 7.35
CA SER A 34 -12.19 -1.55 7.62
C SER A 34 -11.44 -0.97 6.41
N PHE A 35 -11.00 -1.82 5.47
CA PHE A 35 -10.15 -1.41 4.34
C PHE A 35 -10.92 -1.21 3.01
N GLY A 36 -12.24 -1.35 3.03
CA GLY A 36 -13.11 -1.15 1.86
C GLY A 36 -13.08 -2.32 0.87
N ASN A 37 -13.20 -2.04 -0.43
CA ASN A 37 -13.33 -3.08 -1.47
C ASN A 37 -12.04 -3.89 -1.65
N TRP A 38 -12.01 -5.06 -1.01
CA TRP A 38 -10.92 -6.02 -1.05
C TRP A 38 -10.42 -6.38 -2.44
N ASN A 39 -11.33 -6.58 -3.40
CA ASN A 39 -10.95 -6.94 -4.77
C ASN A 39 -10.13 -5.83 -5.45
N GLY A 40 -10.41 -4.57 -5.10
CA GLY A 40 -9.62 -3.42 -5.56
C GLY A 40 -8.20 -3.41 -5.00
N VAL A 41 -8.04 -3.74 -3.72
CA VAL A 41 -6.73 -3.85 -3.05
C VAL A 41 -5.90 -4.96 -3.67
N LEU A 42 -6.49 -6.13 -3.92
CA LEU A 42 -5.78 -7.25 -4.55
C LEU A 42 -5.36 -6.96 -5.98
N LYS A 43 -6.27 -6.38 -6.77
CA LYS A 43 -5.97 -5.99 -8.15
C LYS A 43 -4.81 -4.99 -8.18
N ARG A 44 -4.89 -3.93 -7.37
CA ARG A 44 -3.83 -2.92 -7.28
C ARG A 44 -2.51 -3.50 -6.79
N ARG A 45 -2.53 -4.39 -5.79
CA ARG A 45 -1.33 -5.10 -5.34
C ARG A 45 -0.70 -5.90 -6.46
N ARG A 46 -1.50 -6.64 -7.25
CA ARG A 46 -0.99 -7.40 -8.40
C ARG A 46 -0.41 -6.49 -9.47
N ASP A 47 -1.08 -5.39 -9.76
CA ASP A 47 -0.59 -4.40 -10.73
C ASP A 47 0.76 -3.83 -10.27
N TRP A 48 0.92 -3.52 -8.99
CA TRP A 48 2.18 -3.03 -8.41
C TRP A 48 3.31 -4.06 -8.42
N LEU A 49 3.00 -5.34 -8.27
CA LEU A 49 3.98 -6.42 -8.44
C LEU A 49 4.46 -6.51 -9.90
N ASN A 50 3.55 -6.35 -10.87
CA ASN A 50 3.90 -6.41 -12.29
C ASN A 50 4.82 -5.26 -12.73
N VAL A 51 4.72 -4.09 -12.09
CA VAL A 51 5.57 -2.93 -12.39
C VAL A 51 6.69 -2.71 -11.36
N SER A 52 6.95 -3.69 -10.50
CA SER A 52 8.01 -3.67 -9.47
C SER A 52 7.98 -2.45 -8.53
N ILE A 53 6.81 -1.85 -8.29
CA ILE A 53 6.69 -0.67 -7.41
C ILE A 53 7.12 -1.01 -5.98
N PHE A 54 6.85 -2.22 -5.49
CA PHE A 54 7.28 -2.61 -4.14
C PHE A 54 8.80 -2.64 -4.00
N GLN A 55 9.52 -3.03 -5.05
CA GLN A 55 10.99 -3.00 -5.05
C GLN A 55 11.49 -1.56 -5.03
N GLN A 56 10.94 -0.69 -5.88
CA GLN A 56 11.30 0.72 -5.90
C GLN A 56 11.02 1.42 -4.56
N LEU A 57 9.87 1.12 -3.94
CA LEU A 57 9.53 1.63 -2.62
C LEU A 57 10.53 1.15 -1.56
N PHE A 58 10.91 -0.12 -1.62
CA PHE A 58 11.90 -0.70 -0.71
C PHE A 58 13.28 -0.05 -0.90
N ASP A 59 13.71 0.16 -2.14
CA ASP A 59 14.99 0.78 -2.47
C ASP A 59 15.03 2.21 -1.92
N VAL A 60 14.00 3.02 -2.18
CA VAL A 60 13.89 4.41 -1.66
C VAL A 60 13.89 4.45 -0.13
N VAL A 61 13.21 3.53 0.54
CA VAL A 61 13.18 3.49 2.02
C VAL A 61 14.51 2.97 2.57
N SER A 62 15.20 2.08 1.86
CA SER A 62 16.47 1.47 2.28
C SER A 62 17.68 2.38 2.05
N GLU A 63 17.60 3.31 1.10
CA GLU A 63 18.63 4.35 0.89
C GLU A 63 18.77 5.29 2.11
N GLY A 64 17.82 5.23 3.04
CA GLY A 64 17.85 5.96 4.30
C GLY A 64 17.59 7.46 4.07
N PRO A 65 17.19 8.20 5.11
CA PRO A 65 17.16 9.65 5.01
C PRO A 65 18.60 10.11 4.78
N THR A 66 18.85 10.85 3.69
CA THR A 66 20.04 11.70 3.65
C THR A 66 19.79 12.78 4.71
N TRP A 67 20.21 12.49 5.94
CA TRP A 67 20.24 13.47 7.02
C TRP A 67 21.35 14.48 6.68
N GLU A 68 21.04 15.37 5.73
CA GLU A 68 21.81 16.58 5.42
C GLU A 68 21.42 17.72 6.36
#